data_AF-A0A285QEW3-F1
#
_entry.id   AF-A0A285QEW3-F1
#
_cell.length_a   1.000
_cell.length_b   1.000
_cell.length_c   1.000
_cell.angle_alpha   90.00
_cell.angle_beta   90.00
_cell.angle_gamma   90.00
#
_symmetry.space_group_name_H-M   'P 1'
#
loop_
_entity.id
_entity.type
_entity.pdbx_description
1 polymer ?
#
loop_
_entity_poly.entity_id
_entity_poly.type
_entity_poly.pdbx_seq_one_letter_code
_entity_poly.pdbx_strand_id
1 'polypeptide(L)'
;MLASLIAVLGTLLGSLSTHLFQQRAAARGEARAREELLRQELLAAYGGFAAAVTELKRALVTVWLRRSDPVALGPALAEADRLGAVAETARFRLRLVSGRPETLADAAFARAGAVRGASDEDELAAREVEFEAAVGAFITAAAEHLAAVPESAPRPVVRFRLGRRAARPPGR
;
A
#
# COMPACT_ATOMS: atom_id res chain seq x y z
N MET A 1 38.51 -40.74 27.93
CA MET A 1 37.81 -39.64 28.64
C MET A 1 37.81 -38.32 27.86
N LEU A 2 38.93 -37.87 27.27
CA LEU A 2 38.95 -36.63 26.46
C LEU A 2 38.10 -36.67 25.18
N ALA A 3 38.14 -37.78 24.43
CA ALA A 3 37.45 -37.91 23.15
C ALA A 3 35.92 -37.77 23.26
N SER A 4 35.32 -38.38 24.30
CA SER A 4 33.89 -38.30 24.56
C SER A 4 33.44 -36.88 24.96
N LEU A 5 34.28 -36.14 25.70
CA LEU A 5 33.99 -34.75 26.07
C LEU A 5 33.98 -33.82 24.84
N ILE A 6 34.95 -34.00 23.94
CA ILE A 6 35.06 -33.25 22.67
C ILE A 6 33.86 -33.53 21.77
N ALA A 7 33.40 -34.79 21.71
CA ALA A 7 32.22 -35.16 20.93
C ALA A 7 30.94 -34.48 21.44
N VAL A 8 30.70 -34.44 22.75
CA VAL A 8 29.53 -33.77 23.35
C VAL A 8 29.56 -32.27 23.10
N LEU A 9 30.74 -31.65 23.21
CA LEU A 9 30.93 -30.23 22.87
C LEU A 9 30.65 -29.96 21.39
N GLY A 10 31.10 -30.82 20.48
CA GLY A 10 30.80 -30.71 19.04
C GLY A 10 29.30 -30.77 18.74
N THR A 11 28.57 -31.66 19.40
CA THR A 11 27.11 -31.77 19.23
C THR A 11 26.36 -30.58 19.84
N LEU A 12 26.78 -30.09 21.01
CA LEU A 12 26.24 -28.86 21.61
C LEU A 12 26.49 -27.63 20.74
N LEU A 13 27.70 -27.49 20.20
CA LEU A 13 28.07 -26.40 19.27
C LEU A 13 27.30 -26.48 17.95
N GLY A 14 27.11 -27.68 17.40
CA GLY A 14 26.31 -27.92 16.20
C GLY A 14 24.83 -27.59 16.40
N SER A 15 24.26 -28.01 17.54
CA SER A 15 22.87 -27.73 17.92
C SER A 15 22.61 -26.24 18.13
N LEU A 16 23.50 -25.55 18.87
CA LEU A 16 23.38 -24.10 19.11
C LEU A 16 23.54 -23.29 17.81
N SER A 17 24.45 -23.69 16.93
CA SER A 17 24.66 -23.05 15.63
C SER A 17 23.42 -23.17 14.74
N THR A 18 22.81 -24.36 14.69
CA THR A 18 21.58 -24.61 13.93
C THR A 18 20.42 -23.81 14.49
N HIS A 19 20.28 -23.75 15.81
CA HIS A 19 19.18 -23.05 16.46
C HIS A 19 19.21 -21.53 16.22
N LEU A 20 20.40 -20.92 16.22
CA LEU A 20 20.60 -19.50 15.91
C LEU A 20 20.39 -19.19 14.43
N PHE A 21 20.72 -20.13 13.53
CA PHE A 21 20.40 -19.99 12.10
C PHE A 21 18.89 -20.10 11.86
N GLN A 22 18.20 -21.01 12.54
CA GLN A 22 16.75 -21.17 12.45
C GLN A 22 16.00 -19.95 12.98
N GLN A 23 16.37 -19.40 14.14
CA GLN A 23 15.77 -18.17 14.66
C GLN A 23 15.96 -16.97 13.71
N ARG A 24 17.14 -16.86 13.08
CA ARG A 24 17.41 -15.78 12.12
C ARG A 24 16.72 -15.97 10.77
N ALA A 25 16.47 -17.21 10.35
CA ALA A 25 15.71 -17.51 9.14
C ALA A 25 14.21 -17.28 9.36
N ALA A 26 13.67 -17.66 10.51
CA ALA A 26 12.28 -17.41 10.90
C ALA A 26 11.97 -15.90 10.99
N ALA A 27 12.80 -15.13 11.68
CA ALA A 27 12.64 -13.68 11.78
C ALA A 27 12.74 -12.96 10.41
N ARG A 28 13.58 -13.46 9.50
CA ARG A 28 13.67 -12.95 8.12
C ARG A 28 12.47 -13.34 7.25
N GLY A 29 11.90 -14.54 7.47
CA GLY A 29 10.68 -14.98 6.81
C GLY A 29 9.47 -14.15 7.23
N GLU A 30 9.33 -13.88 8.52
CA GLU A 30 8.23 -13.05 9.06
C GLU A 30 8.28 -11.61 8.56
N ALA A 31 9.47 -11.00 8.47
CA ALA A 31 9.61 -9.63 7.96
C ALA A 31 9.21 -9.53 6.48
N ARG A 32 9.67 -10.47 5.64
CA ARG A 32 9.30 -10.53 4.22
C ARG A 32 7.81 -10.80 4.01
N ALA A 33 7.21 -11.68 4.82
CA ALA A 33 5.78 -11.95 4.74
C ALA A 33 4.96 -10.69 5.05
N ARG A 34 5.36 -9.90 6.06
CA ARG A 34 4.67 -8.64 6.40
C ARG A 34 4.82 -7.57 5.31
N GLU A 35 6.00 -7.47 4.70
CA GLU A 35 6.25 -6.54 3.58
C GLU A 35 5.40 -6.88 2.36
N GLU A 36 5.34 -8.16 2.00
CA GLU A 36 4.53 -8.62 0.87
C GLU A 36 3.03 -8.40 1.13
N LEU A 37 2.55 -8.66 2.34
CA LEU A 37 1.17 -8.37 2.71
C LEU A 37 0.85 -6.87 2.58
N LEU A 38 1.71 -5.99 3.08
CA LEU A 38 1.53 -4.54 2.94
C LEU A 38 1.54 -4.10 1.46
N ARG A 39 2.46 -4.65 0.66
CA ARG A 39 2.54 -4.37 -0.77
C ARG A 39 1.24 -4.76 -1.49
N GLN A 40 0.68 -5.93 -1.16
CA GLN A 40 -0.59 -6.41 -1.72
C GLN A 40 -1.78 -5.55 -1.26
N GLU A 41 -1.82 -5.16 0.01
CA GLU A 41 -2.85 -4.26 0.53
C GLU A 41 -2.83 -2.89 -0.16
N LEU A 42 -1.64 -2.32 -0.35
CA LEU A 42 -1.45 -1.07 -1.10
C LEU A 42 -1.92 -1.22 -2.55
N LEU A 43 -1.49 -2.29 -3.24
CA LEU A 43 -1.90 -2.54 -4.62
C LEU A 43 -3.43 -2.67 -4.74
N ALA A 44 -4.06 -3.42 -3.82
CA ALA A 44 -5.51 -3.56 -3.77
C ALA A 44 -6.22 -2.24 -3.47
N ALA A 45 -5.67 -1.39 -2.60
CA ALA A 45 -6.25 -0.09 -2.28
C ALA A 45 -6.14 0.90 -3.45
N TYR A 46 -4.96 1.00 -4.08
CA TYR A 46 -4.74 1.84 -5.26
C TYR A 46 -5.64 1.42 -6.43
N GLY A 47 -5.62 0.13 -6.78
CA GLY A 47 -6.46 -0.41 -7.87
C GLY A 47 -7.96 -0.30 -7.56
N GLY A 48 -8.36 -0.59 -6.32
CA GLY A 48 -9.75 -0.49 -5.89
C GLY A 48 -10.31 0.93 -5.99
N PHE A 49 -9.53 1.94 -5.61
CA PHE A 49 -9.93 3.34 -5.78
C PHE A 49 -10.02 3.73 -7.26
N ALA A 50 -9.02 3.38 -8.07
CA ALA A 50 -9.03 3.70 -9.51
C ALA A 50 -10.24 3.09 -10.23
N ALA A 51 -10.58 1.84 -9.93
CA ALA A 51 -11.77 1.19 -10.47
C ALA A 51 -13.05 1.91 -10.03
N ALA A 52 -13.19 2.20 -8.73
CA ALA A 52 -14.39 2.82 -8.19
C ALA A 52 -14.62 4.25 -8.74
N VAL A 53 -13.56 5.06 -8.87
CA VAL A 53 -13.69 6.43 -9.39
C VAL A 53 -13.99 6.44 -10.90
N THR A 54 -13.51 5.45 -11.65
CA THR A 54 -13.82 5.28 -13.08
C THR A 54 -15.29 4.88 -13.28
N GLU A 55 -15.81 3.97 -12.46
CA GLU A 55 -17.24 3.62 -12.46
C GLU A 55 -18.12 4.80 -12.09
N LEU A 56 -17.73 5.59 -11.08
CA LEU A 56 -18.40 6.85 -10.74
C LEU A 56 -18.42 7.81 -11.93
N LYS A 57 -17.28 8.04 -12.59
CA LYS A 57 -17.21 8.91 -13.79
C LYS A 57 -18.19 8.42 -14.86
N ARG A 58 -18.22 7.12 -15.15
CA ARG A 58 -19.16 6.53 -16.12
C ARG A 58 -20.63 6.78 -15.75
N ALA A 59 -20.97 6.66 -14.46
CA ALA A 59 -22.31 6.96 -13.97
C ALA A 59 -22.66 8.44 -14.11
N LEU A 60 -21.72 9.35 -13.84
CA LEU A 60 -21.91 10.79 -13.99
C LEU A 60 -22.05 11.22 -15.46
N VAL A 61 -21.33 10.59 -16.38
CA VAL A 61 -21.57 10.74 -17.84
C VAL A 61 -22.98 10.28 -18.19
N THR A 62 -23.44 9.14 -17.63
CA THR A 62 -24.79 8.63 -17.87
C THR A 62 -25.86 9.60 -17.36
N VAL A 63 -25.65 10.21 -16.19
CA VAL A 63 -26.51 11.28 -15.66
C VAL A 63 -26.54 12.47 -16.63
N TRP A 64 -25.39 12.89 -17.13
CA TRP A 64 -25.30 14.01 -18.07
C TRP A 64 -26.07 13.72 -19.37
N LEU A 65 -25.86 12.53 -19.97
CA LEU A 65 -26.54 12.11 -21.20
C LEU A 65 -28.07 12.03 -21.05
N ARG A 66 -28.54 11.72 -19.83
CA ARG A 66 -29.98 11.57 -19.52
C ARG A 66 -30.62 12.82 -18.91
N ARG A 67 -29.90 13.95 -18.83
CA ARG A 67 -30.36 15.17 -18.15
C ARG A 67 -31.67 15.74 -18.70
N SER A 68 -32.00 15.45 -19.95
CA SER A 68 -33.22 15.90 -20.63
C SER A 68 -34.39 14.90 -20.54
N ASP A 69 -34.18 13.70 -20.00
CA ASP A 69 -35.20 12.66 -19.83
C ASP A 69 -35.50 12.45 -18.34
N PRO A 70 -36.61 13.00 -17.80
CA PRO A 70 -36.97 12.88 -16.39
C PRO A 70 -37.17 11.43 -15.92
N VAL A 71 -37.62 10.52 -16.80
CA VAL A 71 -37.89 9.12 -16.46
C VAL A 71 -36.57 8.36 -16.31
N ALA A 72 -35.59 8.62 -17.19
CA ALA A 72 -34.29 7.97 -17.15
C ALA A 72 -33.29 8.63 -16.19
N LEU A 73 -33.49 9.91 -15.84
CA LEU A 73 -32.60 10.68 -14.98
C LEU A 73 -32.62 10.19 -13.53
N GLY A 74 -33.80 9.91 -12.96
CA GLY A 74 -33.94 9.45 -11.57
C GLY A 74 -33.08 8.21 -11.26
N PRO A 75 -33.22 7.11 -12.02
CA PRO A 75 -32.38 5.93 -11.86
C PRO A 75 -30.88 6.19 -12.08
N ALA A 76 -30.51 7.07 -13.02
CA ALA A 76 -29.11 7.41 -13.28
C ALA A 76 -28.48 8.15 -12.09
N LEU A 77 -29.23 9.06 -11.45
CA LEU A 77 -28.78 9.76 -10.24
C LEU A 77 -28.61 8.80 -9.06
N ALA A 78 -29.58 7.91 -8.82
CA ALA A 78 -29.48 6.92 -7.75
C ALA A 78 -28.25 6.01 -7.90
N GLU A 79 -27.93 5.60 -9.14
CA GLU A 79 -26.74 4.82 -9.42
C GLU A 79 -25.44 5.63 -9.26
N ALA A 80 -25.43 6.89 -9.69
CA ALA A 80 -24.29 7.79 -9.47
C ALA A 80 -24.04 8.04 -7.97
N ASP A 81 -25.09 8.20 -7.16
CA ASP A 81 -24.97 8.36 -5.70
C ASP A 81 -24.41 7.08 -5.05
N ARG A 82 -24.91 5.91 -5.45
CA ARG A 82 -24.40 4.61 -4.99
C ARG A 82 -22.92 4.45 -5.30
N LEU A 83 -22.52 4.72 -6.55
CA LEU A 83 -21.12 4.62 -6.97
C LEU A 83 -20.24 5.71 -6.34
N GLY A 84 -20.81 6.87 -6.04
CA GLY A 84 -20.17 7.94 -5.29
C GLY A 84 -19.74 7.47 -3.90
N ALA A 85 -20.65 6.83 -3.17
CA ALA A 85 -20.36 6.26 -1.85
C ALA A 85 -19.30 5.14 -1.91
N VAL A 86 -19.33 4.30 -2.96
CA VAL A 86 -18.31 3.26 -3.18
C VAL A 86 -16.94 3.88 -3.43
N ALA A 87 -16.83 4.88 -4.31
CA ALA A 87 -15.58 5.57 -4.60
C ALA A 87 -15.04 6.32 -3.38
N GLU A 88 -15.90 6.95 -2.59
CA GLU A 88 -15.51 7.62 -1.35
C GLU A 88 -14.99 6.63 -0.30
N THR A 89 -15.67 5.48 -0.13
CA THR A 89 -15.20 4.39 0.74
C THR A 89 -13.84 3.87 0.31
N ALA A 90 -13.63 3.66 -0.99
CA ALA A 90 -12.34 3.24 -1.54
C ALA A 90 -11.24 4.28 -1.29
N ARG A 91 -11.57 5.57 -1.39
CA ARG A 91 -10.66 6.68 -1.09
C ARG A 91 -10.26 6.71 0.40
N PHE A 92 -11.20 6.47 1.31
CA PHE A 92 -10.87 6.35 2.74
C PHE A 92 -9.97 5.17 3.02
N ARG A 93 -10.26 4.00 2.46
CA ARG A 93 -9.40 2.82 2.57
C ARG A 93 -7.99 3.11 2.05
N LEU A 94 -7.88 3.76 0.89
CA LEU A 94 -6.60 4.14 0.33
C LEU A 94 -5.80 5.04 1.28
N ARG A 95 -6.41 6.05 1.90
CA ARG A 95 -5.75 6.91 2.89
C ARG A 95 -5.29 6.15 4.13
N LEU A 96 -6.07 5.17 4.59
CA LEU A 96 -5.72 4.34 5.74
C LEU A 96 -4.52 3.43 5.46
N VAL A 97 -4.49 2.79 4.28
CA VAL A 97 -3.42 1.83 3.92
C VAL A 97 -2.14 2.55 3.52
N SER A 98 -2.24 3.65 2.77
CA SER A 98 -1.07 4.44 2.33
C SER A 98 -0.42 5.24 3.46
N GLY A 99 -1.16 5.57 4.52
CA GLY A 99 -0.64 6.34 5.65
C GLY A 99 -0.20 7.77 5.31
N ARG A 100 -0.57 8.29 4.14
CA ARG A 100 -0.15 9.60 3.64
C ARG A 100 -1.31 10.36 2.97
N PRO A 101 -1.18 11.69 2.78
CA PRO A 101 -2.11 12.43 1.93
C PRO A 101 -2.02 11.93 0.48
N GLU A 102 -3.17 11.62 -0.12
CA GLU A 102 -3.28 11.10 -1.49
C GLU A 102 -3.90 12.18 -2.39
N THR A 103 -3.19 13.30 -2.56
CA THR A 103 -3.69 14.50 -3.26
C THR A 103 -4.06 14.25 -4.72
N LEU A 104 -3.37 13.31 -5.39
CA LEU A 104 -3.70 12.92 -6.77
C LEU A 104 -4.98 12.07 -6.84
N ALA A 105 -5.23 11.22 -5.85
CA ALA A 105 -6.51 10.52 -5.72
C ALA A 105 -7.64 11.53 -5.46
N ASP A 106 -7.39 12.51 -4.60
CA ASP A 106 -8.34 13.59 -4.30
C ASP A 106 -8.67 14.41 -5.55
N ALA A 107 -7.66 14.72 -6.37
CA ALA A 107 -7.83 15.41 -7.65
C ALA A 107 -8.66 14.58 -8.64
N ALA A 108 -8.35 13.29 -8.81
CA ALA A 108 -9.11 12.39 -9.68
C ALA A 108 -10.59 12.29 -9.27
N PHE A 109 -10.86 12.18 -7.97
CA PHE A 109 -12.22 12.16 -7.43
C PHE A 109 -12.97 13.48 -7.71
N ALA A 110 -12.31 14.62 -7.51
CA ALA A 110 -12.89 15.92 -7.82
C ALA A 110 -13.19 16.09 -9.32
N ARG A 111 -12.30 15.63 -10.20
CA ARG A 111 -12.49 15.66 -11.66
C ARG A 111 -13.65 14.77 -12.10
N ALA A 112 -13.83 13.59 -11.51
CA ALA A 112 -15.00 12.77 -11.76
C ALA A 112 -16.29 13.53 -11.44
N GLY A 113 -16.37 14.15 -10.25
CA GLY A 113 -17.54 14.95 -9.83
C GLY A 113 -17.84 16.13 -10.76
N ALA A 114 -16.82 16.75 -11.34
CA ALA A 114 -16.98 17.87 -12.26
C ALA A 114 -17.68 17.47 -13.57
N VAL A 115 -17.62 16.22 -14.00
CA VAL A 115 -18.23 15.74 -15.26
C VAL A 115 -19.72 16.10 -15.37
N ARG A 116 -20.48 15.94 -14.29
CA ARG A 116 -21.93 16.21 -14.29
C ARG A 116 -22.28 17.67 -14.63
N GLY A 117 -21.40 18.62 -14.33
CA GLY A 117 -21.64 20.03 -14.53
C GLY A 117 -21.33 20.54 -15.94
N ALA A 118 -21.04 19.67 -16.91
CA ALA A 118 -20.69 20.08 -18.27
C ALA A 118 -21.92 20.72 -18.94
N SER A 119 -21.71 21.78 -19.71
CA SER A 119 -22.76 22.52 -20.38
C SER A 119 -23.15 21.84 -21.69
N ASP A 120 -22.16 21.38 -22.45
CA ASP A 120 -22.26 20.78 -23.78
C ASP A 120 -21.35 19.55 -23.94
N GLU A 121 -21.40 18.92 -25.12
CA GLU A 121 -20.62 17.72 -25.43
C GLU A 121 -19.11 17.97 -25.48
N ASP A 122 -18.69 19.14 -25.96
CA ASP A 122 -17.28 19.51 -26.04
C ASP A 122 -16.67 19.69 -24.63
N GLU A 123 -17.40 20.36 -23.74
CA GLU A 123 -17.02 20.50 -22.33
C GLU A 123 -17.05 19.16 -21.60
N LEU A 124 -18.02 18.29 -21.90
CA LEU A 124 -18.05 16.93 -21.37
C LEU A 124 -16.77 16.17 -21.78
N ALA A 125 -16.45 16.16 -23.07
CA ALA A 125 -15.26 15.50 -23.60
C ALA A 125 -13.97 16.05 -22.98
N ALA A 126 -13.85 17.38 -22.83
CA ALA A 126 -12.71 18.00 -22.18
C ALA A 126 -12.57 17.56 -20.71
N ARG A 127 -13.67 17.52 -19.95
CA ARG A 127 -13.66 17.08 -18.54
C ARG A 127 -13.36 15.59 -18.41
N GLU A 128 -13.78 14.75 -19.36
CA GLU A 128 -13.38 13.35 -19.41
C GLU A 128 -11.87 13.21 -19.64
N VAL A 129 -11.28 13.97 -20.57
CA VAL A 129 -9.82 14.00 -20.79
C VAL A 129 -9.07 14.44 -19.53
N GLU A 130 -9.53 15.49 -18.85
CA GLU A 130 -8.94 15.93 -17.58
C GLU A 130 -9.03 14.86 -16.48
N PHE A 131 -10.14 14.13 -16.41
CA PHE A 131 -10.31 13.01 -15.49
C PHE A 131 -9.31 11.89 -15.79
N GLU A 132 -9.18 11.46 -17.06
CA GLU A 132 -8.24 10.42 -17.45
C GLU A 132 -6.79 10.81 -17.16
N ALA A 133 -6.43 12.08 -17.39
CA ALA A 133 -5.12 12.61 -17.03
C ALA A 133 -4.87 12.58 -15.51
N ALA A 134 -5.88 12.91 -14.69
CA ALA A 134 -5.77 12.87 -13.24
C ALA A 134 -5.62 11.44 -12.70
N VAL A 135 -6.39 10.48 -13.24
CA VAL A 135 -6.24 9.05 -12.90
C VAL A 135 -4.88 8.52 -13.33
N GLY A 136 -4.40 8.88 -14.53
CA GLY A 136 -3.08 8.49 -15.03
C GLY A 136 -1.93 9.01 -14.14
N ALA A 137 -2.00 10.28 -13.72
CA ALA A 137 -1.05 10.85 -12.78
C ALA A 137 -1.07 10.13 -11.43
N PHE A 138 -2.26 9.83 -10.91
CA PHE A 138 -2.43 9.07 -9.68
C PHE A 138 -1.82 7.65 -9.76
N ILE A 139 -2.11 6.90 -10.83
CA ILE A 139 -1.56 5.54 -11.02
C ILE A 139 -0.04 5.56 -11.15
N THR A 140 0.52 6.57 -11.84
CA THR A 140 1.97 6.74 -11.96
C THR A 140 2.61 6.95 -10.58
N ALA A 141 2.07 7.87 -9.78
CA ALA A 141 2.57 8.11 -8.41
C ALA A 141 2.37 6.90 -7.48
N ALA A 142 1.30 6.12 -7.67
CA ALA A 142 1.07 4.88 -6.94
C ALA A 142 2.12 3.82 -7.29
N ALA A 143 2.46 3.68 -8.57
CA ALA A 143 3.50 2.76 -9.03
C ALA A 143 4.88 3.13 -8.48
N GLU A 144 5.23 4.42 -8.47
CA GLU A 144 6.45 4.93 -7.85
C GLU A 144 6.48 4.64 -6.34
N HIS A 145 5.36 4.85 -5.64
CA HIS A 145 5.28 4.55 -4.22
C HIS A 145 5.47 3.06 -3.93
N LEU A 146 4.79 2.19 -4.69
CA LEU A 146 4.97 0.74 -4.58
C LEU A 146 6.41 0.31 -4.90
N ALA A 147 7.08 0.95 -5.85
CA ALA A 147 8.50 0.68 -6.13
C ALA A 147 9.43 1.16 -5.01
N ALA A 148 9.05 2.22 -4.31
CA ALA A 148 9.82 2.82 -3.22
C ALA A 148 9.63 2.13 -1.86
N VAL A 149 8.59 1.31 -1.66
CA VAL A 149 8.47 0.42 -0.48
C VAL A 149 9.62 -0.60 -0.55
N PRO A 150 10.72 -0.44 0.21
CA PRO A 150 11.91 -1.26 0.01
C PRO A 150 11.68 -2.65 0.58
N GLU A 151 12.21 -3.66 -0.10
CA GLU A 151 12.71 -4.90 0.52
C GLU A 151 13.59 -4.47 1.69
N SER A 152 13.18 -4.71 2.95
CA SER A 152 13.96 -4.19 4.07
C SER A 152 15.37 -4.80 4.07
N ALA A 153 16.35 -4.00 3.67
CA ALA A 153 17.75 -4.36 3.76
C ALA A 153 18.09 -4.67 5.24
N PRO A 154 18.90 -5.71 5.49
CA PRO A 154 19.10 -6.23 6.83
C PRO A 154 19.67 -5.15 7.76
N ARG A 155 18.92 -4.82 8.82
CA ARG A 155 19.39 -3.94 9.89
C ARG A 155 20.76 -4.44 10.39
N PRO A 156 21.80 -3.59 10.44
CA PRO A 156 23.09 -4.01 10.96
C PRO A 156 22.93 -4.43 12.41
N VAL A 157 23.29 -5.68 12.70
CA VAL A 157 23.27 -6.22 14.06
C VAL A 157 24.23 -5.39 14.89
N VAL A 158 23.71 -4.65 15.86
CA VAL A 158 24.51 -3.93 16.87
C VAL A 158 25.36 -4.97 17.58
N ARG A 159 26.65 -5.02 17.23
CA ARG A 159 27.61 -5.94 17.84
C ARG A 159 27.88 -5.42 19.25
N PHE A 160 27.19 -5.99 20.23
CA PHE A 160 27.42 -5.69 21.65
C PHE A 160 28.87 -6.09 21.98
N ARG A 161 29.79 -5.11 21.99
CA ARG A 161 31.14 -5.31 22.51
C ARG A 161 31.03 -5.50 24.01
N LEU A 162 31.07 -6.75 24.47
CA LEU A 162 31.32 -7.05 25.88
C LEU A 162 32.72 -6.52 26.21
N GLY A 163 32.76 -5.36 26.87
CA GLY A 163 33.97 -4.80 27.44
C GLY A 163 34.53 -5.77 28.47
N ARG A 164 35.71 -6.32 28.16
CA ARG A 164 36.54 -7.07 29.12
C ARG A 164 36.98 -6.08 30.20
N ARG A 165 36.23 -5.97 31.31
CA ARG A 165 36.74 -5.34 32.53
C ARG A 165 37.77 -6.29 33.12
N ALA A 166 39.05 -5.96 32.93
CA ALA A 166 40.15 -6.63 33.61
C ALA A 166 40.00 -6.42 35.12
N ALA A 167 39.97 -7.52 35.86
CA ALA A 167 40.03 -7.51 37.31
C ALA A 167 41.41 -6.98 37.74
N ARG A 168 41.40 -5.92 38.55
CA ARG A 168 42.58 -5.40 39.25
C ARG A 168 42.73 -6.20 40.55
N PRO A 169 43.88 -6.87 40.81
CA PRO A 169 44.05 -7.62 42.04
C PRO A 169 44.29 -6.68 43.24
N PRO A 170 44.00 -7.12 44.48
CA PRO A 170 44.26 -6.35 45.69
C PRO A 170 45.68 -6.59 46.23
N GLY A 171 46.27 -5.57 46.84
CA GLY A 171 47.52 -5.63 47.61
C GLY A 171 48.48 -4.50 47.19
N ARG A 172 49.00 -3.63 48.06
CA ARG A 172 49.16 -3.58 49.52
C ARG A 172 49.10 -2.12 49.96
#